data_AF-A0A7S1FGF5-F1
#
_entry.id   AF-A0A7S1FGF5-F1
#
_cell.length_a   1.000
_cell.length_b   1.000
_cell.length_c   1.000
_cell.angle_alpha   90.00
_cell.angle_beta   90.00
_cell.angle_gamma   90.00
#
_symmetry.space_group_name_H-M   'P 1'
#
loop_
_entity.id
_entity.type
_entity.pdbx_description
1 polymer ?
#
loop_
_entity_poly.entity_id
_entity_poly.type
_entity_poly.pdbx_seq_one_letter_code
_entity_poly.pdbx_strand_id
1 'polypeptide(L)'
;STGSLLFGTPLGARMVAMRNLCHALTRYSFAEDPEFQSELVSVVNHLVIEREEVANILSADPTTCAILCIKECQSNLANPTPQSRRRMRAAWARLNRQEQFDLTKVAKYQRCDELRVKTLLTLAGVHLLPISRDTPSKGPLESDEHMQTLGHTANDAGMEVHIDAR
;
A
#
# COMPACT_ATOMS: atom_id res chain seq x y z
N SER A 1 -13.37 -46.38 -29.01
CA SER A 1 -12.79 -47.26 -27.97
C SER A 1 -11.31 -47.39 -28.23
N THR A 2 -10.36 -47.16 -27.33
CA THR A 2 -10.35 -46.94 -25.87
C THR A 2 -8.91 -46.55 -25.48
N GLY A 3 -8.70 -45.79 -24.40
CA GLY A 3 -7.42 -45.75 -23.66
C GLY A 3 -7.00 -44.33 -23.26
N SER A 4 -7.67 -43.67 -22.31
CA SER A 4 -7.48 -43.82 -20.84
C SER A 4 -6.13 -43.32 -20.32
N LEU A 5 -6.10 -42.02 -20.01
CA LEU A 5 -5.67 -41.42 -18.75
C LEU A 5 -4.53 -42.11 -17.97
N LEU A 6 -3.29 -41.66 -18.18
CA LEU A 6 -2.13 -41.92 -17.31
C LEU A 6 -2.06 -40.96 -16.10
N PHE A 7 -3.20 -40.49 -15.59
CA PHE A 7 -3.27 -39.77 -14.32
C PHE A 7 -3.71 -40.74 -13.23
N GLY A 8 -2.77 -41.51 -12.67
CA GLY A 8 -3.13 -42.40 -11.55
C GLY A 8 -2.11 -43.43 -11.08
N THR A 9 -0.88 -43.48 -11.62
CA THR A 9 0.12 -44.42 -11.09
C THR A 9 0.89 -43.80 -9.91
N PRO A 10 1.17 -44.56 -8.83
CA PRO A 10 1.97 -44.10 -7.69
C PRO A 10 3.36 -43.58 -8.11
N LEU A 11 3.88 -44.11 -9.23
CA LEU A 11 5.16 -43.71 -9.82
C LEU A 11 5.09 -42.29 -10.43
N GLY A 12 4.02 -41.95 -11.15
CA GLY A 12 3.82 -40.61 -11.72
C GLY A 12 3.66 -39.55 -10.64
N ALA A 13 2.88 -39.85 -9.60
CA ALA A 13 2.73 -38.97 -8.43
C ALA A 13 4.07 -38.78 -7.68
N ARG A 14 4.85 -39.85 -7.51
CA ARG A 14 6.20 -39.79 -6.92
C ARG A 14 7.18 -38.97 -7.75
N MET A 15 7.16 -39.08 -9.07
CA MET A 15 8.03 -38.28 -9.94
C MET A 15 7.69 -36.80 -9.92
N VAL A 16 6.39 -36.44 -9.89
CA VAL A 16 5.96 -35.05 -9.72
C VAL A 16 6.35 -34.54 -8.32
N ALA A 17 6.19 -35.35 -7.27
CA ALA A 17 6.61 -35.00 -5.92
C ALA A 17 8.13 -34.84 -5.81
N MET A 18 8.91 -35.73 -6.40
CA MET A 18 10.38 -35.63 -6.46
C MET A 18 10.81 -34.43 -7.29
N ARG A 19 10.17 -34.16 -8.42
CA ARG A 19 10.44 -32.95 -9.21
C ARG A 19 10.13 -31.71 -8.40
N ASN A 20 8.99 -31.64 -7.71
CA ASN A 20 8.63 -30.52 -6.85
C ASN A 20 9.56 -30.38 -5.64
N LEU A 21 9.99 -31.50 -5.05
CA LEU A 21 10.97 -31.55 -3.97
C LEU A 21 12.33 -31.08 -4.46
N CYS A 22 12.82 -31.57 -5.59
CA CYS A 22 14.04 -31.08 -6.24
C CYS A 22 13.88 -29.61 -6.62
N HIS A 23 12.71 -29.16 -7.10
CA HIS A 23 12.47 -27.76 -7.45
C HIS A 23 12.50 -26.87 -6.20
N ALA A 24 11.89 -27.31 -5.10
CA ALA A 24 11.91 -26.63 -3.82
C ALA A 24 13.34 -26.63 -3.22
N LEU A 25 14.02 -27.77 -3.25
CA LEU A 25 15.39 -27.89 -2.74
C LEU A 25 16.38 -27.09 -3.59
N THR A 26 16.26 -27.08 -4.92
CA THR A 26 17.25 -26.42 -5.79
C THR A 26 16.96 -24.93 -6.01
N ARG A 27 15.71 -24.48 -6.19
CA ARG A 27 15.45 -23.03 -6.33
C ARG A 27 15.68 -22.27 -5.04
N TYR A 28 15.31 -22.83 -3.88
CA TYR A 28 15.37 -22.08 -2.62
C TYR A 28 16.73 -22.18 -1.91
N SER A 29 17.52 -23.23 -2.16
CA SER A 29 18.87 -23.35 -1.56
C SER A 29 19.88 -22.38 -2.18
N PHE A 30 19.68 -21.97 -3.43
CA PHE A 30 20.54 -21.04 -4.16
C PHE A 30 19.91 -19.66 -4.38
N ALA A 31 18.72 -19.41 -3.83
CA ALA A 31 18.10 -18.09 -3.91
C ALA A 31 18.99 -17.03 -3.24
N GLU A 32 19.14 -15.90 -3.91
CA GLU A 32 19.92 -14.77 -3.43
C GLU A 32 19.22 -14.08 -2.26
N ASP A 33 20.00 -13.39 -1.42
CA ASP A 33 19.41 -12.52 -0.40
C ASP A 33 18.68 -11.35 -1.08
N PRO A 34 17.56 -10.87 -0.51
CA PRO A 34 16.88 -9.68 -1.04
C PRO A 34 17.84 -8.48 -1.09
N GLU A 35 17.84 -7.77 -2.22
CA GLU A 35 18.55 -6.51 -2.32
C GLU A 35 18.00 -5.50 -1.30
N PHE A 36 18.90 -4.80 -0.61
CA PHE A 36 18.56 -3.76 0.38
C PHE A 36 17.62 -4.25 1.49
N GLN A 37 17.72 -5.52 1.91
CA GLN A 37 16.87 -6.10 2.97
C GLN A 37 16.84 -5.25 4.26
N SER A 38 17.97 -4.67 4.64
CA SER A 38 18.11 -3.89 5.88
C SER A 38 17.40 -2.55 5.76
N GLU A 39 17.57 -1.87 4.62
CA GLU A 39 16.86 -0.63 4.32
C GLU A 39 15.36 -0.86 4.19
N LEU A 40 14.93 -1.95 3.56
CA LEU A 40 13.52 -2.31 3.47
C LEU A 40 12.90 -2.44 4.86
N VAL A 41 13.52 -3.21 5.75
CA VAL A 41 13.02 -3.40 7.12
C VAL A 41 13.05 -2.10 7.91
N SER A 42 14.10 -1.28 7.75
CA SER A 42 14.17 0.03 8.40
C SER A 42 13.02 0.95 7.97
N VAL A 43 12.76 1.05 6.67
CA VAL A 43 11.65 1.85 6.11
C VAL A 43 10.32 1.31 6.60
N VAL A 44 10.10 -0.01 6.53
CA VAL A 44 8.85 -0.63 6.96
C VAL A 44 8.59 -0.40 8.45
N ASN A 45 9.59 -0.59 9.32
CA ASN A 45 9.43 -0.39 10.76
C ASN A 45 9.09 1.07 11.10
N HIS A 46 9.71 2.03 10.40
CA HIS A 46 9.35 3.45 10.49
C HIS A 46 7.89 3.68 10.10
N LEU A 47 7.47 3.15 8.95
CA LEU A 47 6.09 3.32 8.46
C LEU A 47 5.04 2.64 9.34
N VAL A 48 5.36 1.50 9.96
CA VAL A 48 4.45 0.83 10.92
C VAL A 48 4.13 1.73 12.13
N ILE A 49 5.08 2.56 12.56
CA ILE A 49 4.88 3.49 13.67
C ILE A 49 4.04 4.69 13.22
N GLU A 50 4.32 5.21 12.03
CA GLU A 50 3.74 6.48 11.53
C GLU A 50 2.42 6.33 10.76
N ARG A 51 2.07 5.11 10.32
CA ARG A 51 0.95 4.85 9.41
C ARG A 51 0.19 3.59 9.83
N GLU A 52 -1.00 3.81 10.40
CA GLU A 52 -1.89 2.75 10.88
C GLU A 52 -2.21 1.70 9.79
N GLU A 53 -2.43 2.14 8.56
CA GLU A 53 -2.71 1.26 7.42
C GLU A 53 -1.57 0.27 7.12
N VAL A 54 -0.31 0.68 7.34
CA VAL A 54 0.86 -0.21 7.20
C VAL A 54 0.96 -1.17 8.39
N ALA A 55 0.66 -0.69 9.60
CA ALA A 55 0.58 -1.53 10.79
C ALA A 55 -0.50 -2.63 10.65
N ASN A 56 -1.64 -2.30 10.05
CA ASN A 56 -2.75 -3.24 9.84
C ASN A 56 -2.37 -4.37 8.88
N ILE A 57 -1.75 -4.06 7.73
CA ILE A 57 -1.35 -5.10 6.77
C ILE A 57 -0.21 -6.00 7.30
N LEU A 58 0.64 -5.49 8.19
CA LEU A 58 1.77 -6.25 8.74
C LEU A 58 1.44 -6.99 10.04
N SER A 59 0.43 -6.57 10.80
CA SER A 59 -0.05 -7.32 11.97
C SER A 59 -0.91 -8.52 11.60
N ALA A 60 -1.66 -8.45 10.50
CA ALA A 60 -2.50 -9.55 10.01
C ALA A 60 -1.68 -10.74 9.46
N ASP A 61 -2.31 -11.91 9.36
CA ASP A 61 -1.71 -13.06 8.66
C ASP A 61 -1.33 -12.69 7.22
N PRO A 62 -0.16 -13.10 6.72
CA PRO A 62 0.33 -12.67 5.41
C PRO A 62 -0.59 -13.15 4.29
N THR A 63 -1.29 -12.21 3.66
CA THR A 63 -2.23 -12.47 2.56
C THR A 63 -1.54 -12.59 1.20
N THR A 64 -0.36 -11.97 1.02
CA THR A 64 0.41 -11.99 -0.22
C THR A 64 1.84 -12.44 0.00
N CYS A 65 2.50 -12.91 -1.08
CA CYS A 65 3.91 -13.32 -1.01
C CYS A 65 4.83 -12.15 -0.65
N ALA A 66 4.50 -10.92 -1.07
CA ALA A 66 5.25 -9.71 -0.74
C ALA A 66 5.24 -9.42 0.78
N ILE A 67 4.06 -9.48 1.41
CA ILE A 67 3.94 -9.29 2.86
C ILE A 67 4.68 -10.39 3.63
N LEU A 68 4.56 -11.65 3.19
CA LEU A 68 5.35 -12.74 3.77
C LEU A 68 6.86 -12.47 3.65
N CYS A 69 7.33 -11.98 2.51
CA CYS A 69 8.74 -11.66 2.32
C CYS A 69 9.22 -10.57 3.28
N ILE A 70 8.46 -9.50 3.46
CA ILE A 70 8.80 -8.43 4.41
C ILE A 70 8.92 -8.99 5.83
N LYS A 71 7.97 -9.84 6.26
CA LYS A 71 7.99 -10.47 7.58
C LYS A 71 9.20 -11.38 7.77
N GLU A 72 9.58 -12.15 6.76
CA GLU A 72 10.77 -13.01 6.85
C GLU A 72 12.06 -12.17 6.85
N CYS A 73 12.12 -11.03 6.14
CA CYS A 73 13.22 -10.07 6.26
C CYS A 73 13.32 -9.52 7.70
N GLN A 74 12.21 -9.09 8.29
CA GLN A 74 12.15 -8.63 9.69
C GLN A 74 12.61 -9.71 10.65
N SER A 75 12.12 -10.95 10.48
CA SER A 75 12.48 -12.11 11.31
C SER A 75 13.98 -12.43 11.21
N ASN A 76 14.53 -12.43 10.00
CA ASN A 76 15.94 -12.72 9.78
C ASN A 76 16.86 -11.64 10.37
N LEU A 77 16.48 -10.35 10.32
CA LEU A 77 17.27 -9.28 10.95
C LEU A 77 17.15 -9.28 12.47
N ALA A 78 15.98 -9.61 13.01
CA ALA A 78 15.78 -9.71 14.46
C ALA A 78 16.54 -10.91 15.06
N ASN A 79 16.57 -12.05 14.36
CA ASN A 79 17.29 -13.25 14.78
C ASN A 79 17.94 -13.96 13.56
N PRO A 80 19.18 -13.58 13.20
CA PRO A 80 19.86 -14.12 12.05
C PRO A 80 20.32 -15.56 12.33
N THR A 81 19.64 -16.52 11.71
CA THR A 81 19.97 -17.94 11.76
C THR A 81 20.01 -18.50 10.35
N PRO A 82 20.70 -19.63 10.11
CA PRO A 82 20.67 -20.28 8.79
C PRO A 82 19.23 -20.61 8.33
N GLN A 83 18.34 -20.93 9.28
CA GLN A 83 16.95 -21.25 8.97
C GLN A 83 16.14 -20.00 8.61
N SER A 84 16.25 -18.90 9.36
CA SER A 84 15.56 -17.64 9.03
C SER A 84 16.06 -17.06 7.70
N ARG A 85 17.36 -17.13 7.41
CA ARG A 85 17.92 -16.73 6.11
C ARG A 85 17.36 -17.58 4.96
N ARG A 86 17.22 -18.89 5.15
CA ARG A 86 16.60 -19.78 4.13
C ARG A 86 15.15 -19.43 3.88
N ARG A 87 14.34 -19.16 4.92
CA ARG A 87 12.94 -18.76 4.77
C ARG A 87 12.82 -17.43 4.03
N MET A 88 13.63 -16.45 4.39
CA MET A 88 13.70 -15.15 3.71
C MET A 88 14.03 -15.29 2.23
N ARG A 89 15.09 -16.03 1.89
CA ARG A 89 15.45 -16.32 0.49
C ARG A 89 14.34 -17.05 -0.27
N ALA A 90 13.68 -18.00 0.39
CA ALA A 90 12.55 -18.71 -0.21
C ALA A 90 11.36 -17.78 -0.46
N ALA A 91 11.06 -16.87 0.48
CA ALA A 91 10.01 -15.88 0.30
C ALA A 91 10.33 -14.90 -0.84
N TRP A 92 11.58 -14.44 -0.93
CA TRP A 92 12.06 -13.57 -2.02
C TRP A 92 11.96 -14.23 -3.39
N ALA A 93 12.37 -15.50 -3.50
CA ALA A 93 12.31 -16.27 -4.73
C ALA A 93 10.89 -16.63 -5.18
N ARG A 94 9.89 -16.49 -4.30
CA ARG A 94 8.46 -16.67 -4.64
C ARG A 94 7.84 -15.43 -5.27
N LEU A 95 8.47 -14.27 -5.09
CA LEU A 95 8.02 -13.04 -5.72
C LEU A 95 8.24 -13.08 -7.22
N ASN A 96 7.33 -12.48 -7.97
CA ASN A 96 7.57 -12.19 -9.38
C ASN A 96 8.53 -10.99 -9.51
N ARG A 97 9.09 -10.78 -10.71
CA ARG A 97 10.08 -9.70 -10.94
C ARG A 97 9.54 -8.31 -10.61
N GLN A 98 8.24 -8.07 -10.84
CA GLN A 98 7.62 -6.78 -10.54
C GLN A 98 7.54 -6.55 -9.03
N GLU A 99 7.10 -7.55 -8.27
CA GLU A 99 7.06 -7.49 -6.80
C GLU A 99 8.45 -7.30 -6.19
N GLN A 100 9.47 -7.99 -6.70
CA GLN A 100 10.86 -7.79 -6.27
C GLN A 100 11.30 -6.34 -6.51
N PHE A 101 11.04 -5.82 -7.72
CA PHE A 101 11.38 -4.44 -8.05
C PHE A 101 10.63 -3.41 -7.21
N ASP A 102 9.36 -3.64 -6.91
CA ASP A 102 8.56 -2.73 -6.08
C ASP A 102 9.02 -2.74 -4.62
N LEU A 103 9.44 -3.88 -4.07
CA LEU A 103 10.09 -3.92 -2.76
C LEU A 103 11.46 -3.20 -2.76
N THR A 104 12.28 -3.38 -3.79
CA THR A 104 13.54 -2.64 -3.95
C THR A 104 13.28 -1.13 -4.06
N LYS A 105 12.23 -0.71 -4.76
CA LYS A 105 11.79 0.69 -4.83
C LYS A 105 11.41 1.25 -3.46
N VAL A 106 10.60 0.52 -2.68
CA VAL A 106 10.23 0.94 -1.32
C VAL A 106 11.48 1.12 -0.46
N ALA A 107 12.41 0.16 -0.55
CA ALA A 107 13.64 0.17 0.24
C ALA A 107 14.58 1.33 -0.08
N LYS A 108 14.82 1.61 -1.37
CA LYS A 108 15.93 2.49 -1.78
C LYS A 108 15.55 3.68 -2.64
N TYR A 109 14.60 3.52 -3.57
CA TYR A 109 14.38 4.51 -4.64
C TYR A 109 13.27 5.51 -4.34
N GLN A 110 12.24 5.10 -3.59
CA GLN A 110 11.19 5.99 -3.16
C GLN A 110 11.66 6.80 -1.95
N ARG A 111 11.62 8.12 -2.08
CA ARG A 111 11.99 9.07 -1.01
C ARG A 111 10.79 9.62 -0.23
N CYS A 112 9.58 9.40 -0.72
CA CYS A 112 8.34 9.89 -0.12
C CYS A 112 7.60 8.74 0.56
N ASP A 113 7.23 8.93 1.82
CA ASP A 113 6.53 7.92 2.62
C ASP A 113 5.13 7.61 2.07
N GLU A 114 4.41 8.59 1.51
CA GLU A 114 3.11 8.34 0.87
C GLU A 114 3.21 7.36 -0.30
N LEU A 115 4.25 7.50 -1.14
CA LEU A 115 4.48 6.59 -2.26
C LEU A 115 4.88 5.19 -1.78
N ARG A 116 5.68 5.11 -0.71
CA ARG A 116 6.06 3.84 -0.08
C ARG A 116 4.83 3.12 0.46
N VAL A 117 3.99 3.82 1.23
CA VAL A 117 2.73 3.30 1.76
C VAL A 117 1.82 2.81 0.64
N LYS A 118 1.61 3.63 -0.39
CA LYS A 118 0.77 3.26 -1.55
C LYS A 118 1.27 1.99 -2.24
N THR A 119 2.58 1.86 -2.38
CA THR A 119 3.21 0.67 -2.98
C THR A 119 3.01 -0.55 -2.07
N LEU A 120 3.23 -0.41 -0.76
CA LEU A 120 3.02 -1.48 0.22
C LEU A 120 1.57 -1.95 0.27
N LEU A 121 0.60 -1.03 0.25
CA LEU A 121 -0.83 -1.35 0.19
C LEU A 121 -1.18 -2.10 -1.10
N THR A 122 -0.62 -1.67 -2.24
CA THR A 122 -0.79 -2.38 -3.51
C THR A 122 -0.22 -3.80 -3.45
N LEU A 123 0.99 -3.96 -2.90
CA LEU A 123 1.63 -5.26 -2.69
C LEU A 123 0.89 -6.15 -1.69
N ALA A 124 0.14 -5.56 -0.76
CA ALA A 124 -0.75 -6.26 0.16
C ALA A 124 -2.09 -6.69 -0.48
N GLY A 125 -2.33 -6.31 -1.75
CA GLY A 125 -3.60 -6.56 -2.43
C GLY A 125 -4.72 -5.59 -1.99
N VAL A 126 -4.40 -4.51 -1.29
CA VAL A 126 -5.35 -3.47 -0.90
C VAL A 126 -5.51 -2.51 -2.09
N HIS A 127 -6.67 -2.58 -2.75
CA HIS A 127 -7.02 -1.60 -3.76
C HIS A 127 -7.38 -0.28 -3.09
N LEU A 128 -6.49 0.70 -3.20
CA LEU A 128 -6.80 2.08 -2.85
C LEU A 128 -7.85 2.61 -3.83
N LEU A 129 -9.10 2.74 -3.37
CA LEU A 129 -10.11 3.48 -4.10
C LEU A 129 -9.60 4.91 -4.33
N PRO A 130 -9.77 5.49 -5.53
CA PRO A 130 -9.41 6.88 -5.75
C PRO A 130 -10.18 7.73 -4.74
N ILE A 131 -9.46 8.51 -3.94
CA ILE A 131 -10.05 9.54 -3.09
C ILE A 131 -10.81 10.46 -4.05
N SER A 132 -12.14 10.43 -3.99
CA SER A 132 -12.98 11.38 -4.71
C SER A 132 -12.47 12.76 -4.32
N ARG A 133 -11.94 13.50 -5.30
CA ARG A 133 -11.71 14.93 -5.10
C ARG A 133 -13.10 15.52 -4.98
N ASP A 134 -13.55 15.74 -3.75
CA ASP A 134 -14.66 16.65 -3.51
C ASP A 134 -14.30 17.95 -4.20
N THR A 135 -14.99 18.20 -5.31
CA THR A 135 -14.96 19.47 -6.01
C THR A 135 -15.23 20.55 -4.97
N PRO A 136 -14.39 21.60 -4.86
CA PRO A 136 -14.72 22.71 -3.99
C PRO A 136 -16.08 23.24 -4.43
N SER A 137 -17.05 23.10 -3.54
CA SER A 137 -18.39 23.65 -3.70
C SER A 137 -18.21 25.13 -4.01
N LYS A 138 -18.48 25.51 -5.27
CA LYS A 138 -18.59 26.92 -5.63
C LYS A 138 -19.64 27.51 -4.70
N GLY A 139 -19.27 28.62 -4.06
CA GLY A 139 -20.12 29.41 -3.20
C GLY A 139 -21.44 29.81 -3.87
N PRO A 140 -22.33 30.44 -3.08
CA PRO A 140 -23.76 30.48 -3.32
C PRO A 140 -24.09 31.13 -4.67
N LEU A 141 -24.94 30.45 -5.43
CA LEU A 141 -25.70 31.07 -6.51
C LEU A 141 -26.65 32.08 -5.89
N GLU A 142 -26.25 33.35 -5.91
CA GLU A 142 -27.19 34.45 -5.95
C GLU A 142 -28.07 34.27 -7.20
N SER A 143 -29.37 34.15 -7.01
CA SER A 143 -30.37 34.42 -8.06
C SER A 143 -31.71 34.73 -7.39
N ASP A 144 -32.06 36.02 -7.45
CA ASP A 144 -33.39 36.57 -7.66
C ASP A 144 -34.57 36.07 -6.83
N GLU A 145 -34.97 36.89 -5.85
CA GLU A 145 -36.39 37.13 -5.59
C GLU A 145 -36.70 38.62 -5.65
N HIS A 146 -37.47 39.00 -6.67
CA HIS A 146 -38.12 40.30 -6.79
C HIS A 146 -39.57 40.13 -6.34
N MET A 147 -39.97 40.73 -5.20
CA MET A 147 -41.37 41.12 -4.97
C MET A 147 -41.45 42.44 -4.21
N GLN A 148 -42.14 43.38 -4.86
CA GLN A 148 -42.48 44.72 -4.39
C GLN A 148 -43.55 44.65 -3.30
N THR A 149 -43.49 45.54 -2.29
CA THR A 149 -44.69 46.24 -1.82
C THR A 149 -44.35 47.56 -1.11
N LEU A 150 -45.12 48.61 -1.44
CA LEU A 150 -45.07 49.98 -0.95
C LEU A 150 -45.30 50.12 0.57
N GLY A 151 -44.70 51.17 1.14
CA GLY A 151 -45.15 51.80 2.39
C GLY A 151 -44.50 53.17 2.60
N HIS A 152 -45.25 54.23 2.29
CA HIS A 152 -44.94 55.63 2.61
C HIS A 152 -44.68 55.84 4.11
N THR A 153 -43.76 56.75 4.46
CA THR A 153 -44.07 58.02 5.15
C THR A 153 -42.85 58.95 5.18
N ALA A 154 -43.14 60.24 5.01
CA ALA A 154 -42.22 61.37 4.98
C ALA A 154 -41.82 61.87 6.38
N ASN A 155 -40.92 62.88 6.36
CA ASN A 155 -40.54 63.89 7.37
C ASN A 155 -39.14 63.66 7.96
N ASP A 156 -38.12 64.46 7.63
CA ASP A 156 -37.87 65.89 7.90
C ASP A 156 -37.16 66.12 9.25
N ALA A 157 -36.29 67.15 9.27
CA ALA A 157 -35.28 67.55 10.27
C ALA A 157 -33.97 66.71 10.25
N GLY A 158 -32.78 67.23 9.96
CA GLY A 158 -32.26 68.58 10.14
C GLY A 158 -31.37 68.62 11.37
N MET A 159 -30.04 68.49 11.21
CA MET A 159 -29.05 69.21 12.01
C MET A 159 -27.63 68.98 11.48
N GLU A 160 -26.94 70.11 11.30
CA GLU A 160 -25.50 70.31 11.21
C GLU A 160 -24.78 69.63 12.40
N VAL A 161 -23.47 69.35 12.42
CA VAL A 161 -22.43 70.32 12.81
C VAL A 161 -21.03 69.66 12.66
N HIS A 162 -20.11 70.44 12.11
CA HIS A 162 -18.63 70.50 12.24
C HIS A 162 -17.68 69.31 12.06
N ILE A 163 -16.98 69.37 10.92
CA ILE A 163 -15.52 69.58 10.77
C ILE A 163 -14.75 69.85 12.08
N ASP A 164 -13.72 69.05 12.39
CA ASP A 164 -12.36 69.60 12.41
C ASP A 164 -11.27 68.54 12.26
N ALA A 165 -10.23 68.96 11.55
CA ALA A 165 -9.04 68.21 11.21
C ALA A 165 -7.89 68.57 12.16
N ARG A 166 -7.08 67.58 12.52
CA ARG A 166 -5.65 67.77 12.78
C ARG A 166 -4.88 66.46 12.69
#